data_AF-A0A7J7JZ84-F1
#
_entry.id   AF-A0A7J7JZ84-F1
#
_cell.length_a   1.000
_cell.length_b   1.000
_cell.length_c   1.000
_cell.angle_alpha   90.00
_cell.angle_beta   90.00
_cell.angle_gamma   90.00
#
_symmetry.space_group_name_H-M   'P 1'
#
loop_
_entity.id
_entity.type
_entity.pdbx_description
1 polymer ?
#
loop_
_entity_poly.entity_id
_entity_poly.type
_entity_poly.pdbx_seq_one_letter_code
_entity_poly.pdbx_strand_id
1 'polypeptide(L)'
;MKDQLGNLPFDVTIEPYTLPTHPSYPHRVEVTQSSREIIFVPSGWHHQVHNLETTLSVNHNWFNGCNAEKCWNYLKYNLQLVEKEISEFKDSMTDWESHCQVLLRAHMGFHFEDFIEILIHIANKRLGMNRPQVFDLVALRDMFRQIANVNSSRRTTIETLVKEINKTLQYYI
;
A
#
# COMPACT_ATOMS: atom_id res chain seq x y z
N MET A 1 4.36 -3.89 -20.99
CA MET A 1 4.33 -5.32 -20.61
C MET A 1 2.93 -5.91 -20.73
N LYS A 2 1.86 -5.14 -20.53
CA LYS A 2 0.49 -5.65 -20.70
C LYS A 2 0.14 -5.88 -22.17
N ASP A 3 -0.67 -6.91 -22.44
CA ASP A 3 -1.27 -7.17 -23.76
C ASP A 3 -2.37 -6.14 -24.08
N GLN A 4 -3.00 -6.28 -25.25
CA GLN A 4 -4.08 -5.39 -25.70
C GLN A 4 -5.33 -5.44 -24.81
N LEU A 5 -5.49 -6.48 -24.00
CA LEU A 5 -6.57 -6.67 -23.05
C LEU A 5 -6.17 -6.20 -21.63
N GLY A 6 -4.93 -5.74 -21.44
CA GLY A 6 -4.42 -5.27 -20.15
C GLY A 6 -3.83 -6.36 -19.27
N ASN A 7 -3.68 -7.59 -19.77
CA ASN A 7 -3.12 -8.72 -19.01
C ASN A 7 -1.60 -8.69 -19.01
N LEU A 8 -1.01 -9.10 -17.90
CA LEU A 8 0.43 -9.33 -17.82
C LEU A 8 0.78 -10.68 -18.47
N PRO A 9 2.02 -10.85 -18.96
CA PRO A 9 2.51 -12.16 -19.35
C PRO A 9 2.41 -13.13 -18.17
N PHE A 10 1.87 -14.31 -18.44
CA PHE A 10 1.84 -15.37 -17.44
C PHE A 10 3.24 -15.87 -17.09
N ASP A 11 4.10 -15.96 -18.12
CA ASP A 11 5.50 -16.34 -17.99
C ASP A 11 6.35 -15.35 -18.78
N VAL A 12 7.33 -14.73 -18.14
CA VAL A 12 8.23 -13.79 -18.81
C VAL A 12 9.36 -14.48 -19.58
N THR A 13 9.44 -15.81 -19.49
CA THR A 13 10.46 -16.65 -20.14
C THR A 13 10.01 -17.24 -21.48
N ILE A 14 8.73 -17.08 -21.86
CA ILE A 14 8.21 -17.54 -23.16
C ILE A 14 8.33 -16.47 -24.24
N GLU A 15 8.37 -16.90 -25.51
CA GLU A 15 8.23 -15.98 -26.64
C GLU A 15 6.88 -15.26 -26.61
N PRO A 16 6.82 -13.97 -27.00
CA PRO A 16 7.90 -13.15 -27.58
C PRO A 16 8.72 -12.35 -26.54
N TYR A 17 8.52 -12.57 -25.24
CA TYR A 17 9.15 -11.77 -24.17
C TYR A 17 10.65 -12.01 -24.00
N THR A 18 11.20 -13.05 -24.64
CA THR A 18 12.62 -13.36 -24.71
C THR A 18 13.34 -12.72 -25.90
N LEU A 19 12.61 -12.21 -26.90
CA LEU A 19 13.19 -11.67 -28.14
C LEU A 19 13.59 -10.18 -27.98
N PRO A 20 14.88 -9.81 -28.14
CA PRO A 20 15.36 -8.45 -27.95
C PRO A 20 14.75 -7.42 -28.91
N THR A 21 14.20 -7.87 -30.03
CA THR A 21 13.63 -7.02 -31.09
C THR A 21 12.14 -6.72 -30.89
N HIS A 22 11.48 -7.30 -29.89
CA HIS A 22 10.08 -7.05 -29.64
C HIS A 22 9.88 -5.70 -28.91
N PRO A 23 9.02 -4.79 -29.40
CA PRO A 23 8.85 -3.44 -28.83
C PRO A 23 8.29 -3.40 -27.40
N SER A 24 7.94 -4.56 -26.83
CA SER A 24 7.42 -4.72 -25.47
C SER A 24 8.39 -5.37 -24.49
N TYR A 25 9.65 -5.58 -24.88
CA TYR A 25 10.66 -6.21 -24.02
C TYR A 25 10.84 -5.38 -22.73
N PRO A 26 10.36 -5.85 -21.58
CA PRO A 26 10.54 -5.12 -20.34
C PRO A 26 12.02 -5.25 -19.92
N HIS A 27 12.61 -4.17 -19.41
CA HIS A 27 13.89 -4.29 -18.71
C HIS A 27 13.70 -5.27 -17.55
N ARG A 28 14.29 -6.47 -17.68
CA ARG A 28 14.24 -7.51 -16.64
C ARG A 28 15.51 -7.48 -15.80
N VAL A 29 15.35 -7.75 -14.52
CA VAL A 29 16.45 -8.03 -13.60
C VAL A 29 16.32 -9.49 -13.21
N GLU A 30 17.33 -10.29 -13.52
CA GLU A 30 17.38 -11.72 -13.23
C GLU A 30 18.41 -11.96 -12.11
N VAL A 31 17.98 -12.67 -11.07
CA VAL A 31 18.79 -12.91 -9.86
C VAL A 31 18.60 -14.35 -9.42
N THR A 32 19.70 -15.07 -9.24
CA THR A 32 19.71 -16.38 -8.56
C THR A 32 20.01 -16.15 -7.09
N GLN A 33 19.04 -16.41 -6.22
CA GLN A 33 19.19 -16.27 -4.77
C GLN A 33 19.80 -17.54 -4.16
N SER A 34 20.93 -17.41 -3.47
CA SER A 34 21.55 -18.49 -2.71
C SER A 34 21.00 -18.58 -1.28
N SER A 35 21.27 -19.70 -0.61
CA SER A 35 20.93 -19.86 0.81
C SER A 35 21.52 -18.73 1.65
N ARG A 36 20.72 -18.19 2.57
CA ARG A 36 21.07 -17.07 3.48
C ARG A 36 21.17 -15.69 2.82
N GLU A 37 20.85 -15.57 1.54
CA GLU A 37 20.70 -14.26 0.89
C GLU A 37 19.29 -13.69 1.11
N ILE A 38 19.16 -12.36 1.03
CA ILE A 38 17.88 -11.65 1.16
C ILE A 38 17.69 -10.80 -0.09
N ILE A 39 16.52 -10.91 -0.70
CA ILE A 39 16.11 -10.03 -1.80
C ILE A 39 15.07 -9.05 -1.28
N PHE A 40 15.32 -7.76 -1.53
CA PHE A 40 14.31 -6.72 -1.37
C PHE A 40 13.62 -6.48 -2.72
N VAL A 41 12.32 -6.76 -2.78
CA VAL A 41 11.49 -6.48 -3.96
C VAL A 41 10.74 -5.16 -3.72
N PRO A 42 11.03 -4.07 -4.46
CA PRO A 42 10.35 -2.80 -4.23
C PRO A 42 8.85 -2.88 -4.59
N SER A 43 8.03 -2.08 -3.90
CA SER A 43 6.59 -2.02 -4.17
C SER A 43 6.30 -1.66 -5.64
N GLY A 44 5.45 -2.44 -6.29
CA GLY A 44 5.05 -2.27 -7.70
C GLY A 44 5.89 -3.05 -8.71
N TRP A 45 6.90 -3.81 -8.27
CA TRP A 45 7.68 -4.66 -9.16
C TRP A 45 6.95 -5.98 -9.44
N HIS A 46 6.67 -6.24 -10.72
CA HIS A 46 6.27 -7.57 -11.18
C HIS A 46 7.47 -8.51 -11.04
N HIS A 47 7.26 -9.68 -10.43
CA HIS A 47 8.31 -10.66 -10.18
C HIS A 47 7.77 -12.07 -10.34
N GLN A 48 8.62 -12.95 -10.89
CA GLN A 48 8.37 -14.38 -11.05
C GLN A 48 9.52 -15.12 -10.35
N VAL A 49 9.19 -16.14 -9.55
CA VAL A 49 10.17 -16.90 -8.78
C VAL A 49 10.07 -18.36 -9.20
N HIS A 50 11.22 -18.97 -9.49
CA HIS A 50 11.33 -20.38 -9.81
C HIS A 50 12.38 -21.04 -8.90
N ASN A 51 11.99 -22.10 -8.18
CA ASN A 51 12.88 -22.84 -7.31
C ASN A 51 13.69 -23.84 -8.15
N LEU A 52 15.00 -23.62 -8.29
CA LEU A 52 15.90 -24.50 -9.04
C LEU A 52 16.22 -25.81 -8.30
N GLU A 53 16.12 -25.79 -6.96
CA GLU A 53 16.41 -26.91 -6.08
C GLU A 53 15.33 -27.02 -4.97
N THR A 54 15.43 -28.01 -4.10
CA THR A 54 14.57 -28.10 -2.91
C THR A 54 14.80 -26.87 -2.02
N THR A 55 13.78 -26.00 -1.94
CA THR A 55 13.92 -24.65 -1.38
C THR A 55 12.97 -24.43 -0.21
N LEU A 56 13.50 -23.90 0.89
CA LEU A 56 12.74 -23.33 1.99
C LEU A 56 13.03 -21.83 2.06
N SER A 57 11.99 -21.00 2.00
CA SER A 57 12.12 -19.54 2.08
C SER A 57 11.01 -18.92 2.94
N VAL A 58 11.27 -17.71 3.43
CA VAL A 58 10.31 -16.88 4.17
C VAL A 58 10.28 -15.51 3.52
N ASN A 59 9.08 -14.98 3.26
CA ASN A 59 8.86 -13.65 2.72
C ASN A 59 7.92 -12.86 3.64
N HIS A 60 8.12 -11.53 3.71
CA HIS A 60 7.17 -10.64 4.36
C HIS A 60 6.99 -9.37 3.52
N ASN A 61 5.73 -9.01 3.24
CA ASN A 61 5.39 -7.73 2.64
C ASN A 61 5.41 -6.63 3.71
N TRP A 62 6.02 -5.47 3.41
CA TRP A 62 6.17 -4.38 4.36
C TRP A 62 5.35 -3.14 3.99
N PHE A 63 4.72 -2.58 5.01
CA PHE A 63 4.10 -1.25 5.00
C PHE A 63 4.96 -0.30 5.83
N ASN A 64 5.30 0.88 5.29
CA ASN A 64 6.12 1.88 5.97
C ASN A 64 5.86 3.30 5.43
N GLY A 65 6.53 4.30 6.03
CA GLY A 65 6.35 5.71 5.65
C GLY A 65 6.63 6.02 4.18
N CYS A 66 7.49 5.25 3.50
CA CYS A 66 7.83 5.47 2.09
C CYS A 66 6.75 4.96 1.12
N ASN A 67 5.88 4.03 1.53
CA ASN A 67 4.81 3.50 0.69
C ASN A 67 3.41 3.77 1.23
N ALA A 68 3.29 4.49 2.35
CA ALA A 68 2.00 4.74 3.00
C ALA A 68 0.96 5.42 2.09
N GLU A 69 1.39 6.44 1.34
CA GLU A 69 0.52 7.13 0.39
C GLU A 69 0.06 6.19 -0.75
N LYS A 70 0.95 5.33 -1.25
CA LYS A 70 0.60 4.35 -2.28
C LYS A 70 -0.44 3.37 -1.76
N CYS A 71 -0.28 2.88 -0.52
CA CYS A 71 -1.26 2.00 0.11
C CYS A 71 -2.62 2.71 0.30
N TRP A 72 -2.63 3.97 0.72
CA TRP A 72 -3.86 4.76 0.85
C TRP A 72 -4.59 4.94 -0.48
N ASN A 73 -3.84 5.29 -1.54
CA ASN A 73 -4.40 5.43 -2.87
C ASN A 73 -4.91 4.09 -3.43
N TYR A 74 -4.19 3.00 -3.16
CA TYR A 74 -4.63 1.67 -3.55
C TYR A 74 -5.90 1.24 -2.80
N LEU A 75 -6.04 1.60 -1.52
CA LEU A 75 -7.25 1.36 -0.75
C LEU A 75 -8.47 2.10 -1.31
N LYS A 76 -8.30 3.39 -1.70
CA LYS A 76 -9.35 4.17 -2.40
C LYS A 76 -9.76 3.54 -3.72
N TYR A 77 -8.78 3.11 -4.51
CA TYR A 77 -9.06 2.45 -5.78
C TYR A 77 -9.87 1.16 -5.58
N ASN A 78 -9.49 0.33 -4.61
CA ASN A 78 -10.22 -0.91 -4.34
C ASN A 78 -11.61 -0.66 -3.75
N LEU A 79 -11.81 0.40 -2.98
CA LEU A 79 -13.16 0.79 -2.55
C LEU A 79 -14.04 1.10 -3.77
N GLN A 80 -13.54 1.86 -4.75
CA GLN A 80 -14.29 2.13 -5.99
C GLN A 80 -14.64 0.85 -6.76
N LEU A 81 -13.76 -0.15 -6.75
CA LEU A 81 -14.05 -1.45 -7.36
C LEU A 81 -15.15 -2.20 -6.59
N VAL A 82 -15.07 -2.23 -5.26
CA VAL A 82 -16.11 -2.82 -4.41
C VAL A 82 -17.45 -2.14 -4.64
N GLU A 83 -17.48 -0.81 -4.58
CA GLU A 83 -18.68 0.01 -4.82
C GLU A 83 -19.29 -0.26 -6.20
N LYS A 84 -18.46 -0.41 -7.23
CA LYS A 84 -18.91 -0.75 -8.57
C LYS A 84 -19.51 -2.15 -8.64
N GLU A 85 -18.86 -3.12 -8.01
CA GLU A 85 -19.25 -4.54 -8.06
C GLU A 85 -20.59 -4.81 -7.39
N ILE A 86 -20.95 -4.03 -6.36
CA ILE A 86 -22.23 -4.17 -5.64
C ILE A 86 -23.17 -2.98 -5.84
N SER A 87 -23.01 -2.27 -6.97
CA SER A 87 -23.72 -1.02 -7.24
C SER A 87 -25.23 -1.20 -7.40
N GLU A 88 -25.68 -2.36 -7.87
CA GLU A 88 -27.10 -2.70 -8.04
C GLU A 88 -27.87 -2.74 -6.72
N PHE A 89 -27.18 -2.93 -5.60
CA PHE A 89 -27.79 -2.98 -4.28
C PHE A 89 -27.81 -1.62 -3.57
N LYS A 90 -27.22 -0.56 -4.15
CA LYS A 90 -27.03 0.73 -3.47
C LYS A 90 -28.32 1.35 -2.92
N ASP A 91 -29.41 1.29 -3.68
CA ASP A 91 -30.69 1.91 -3.30
C ASP A 91 -31.57 0.99 -2.43
N SER A 92 -31.32 -0.32 -2.44
CA SER A 92 -32.13 -1.32 -1.73
C SER A 92 -31.49 -1.80 -0.42
N MET A 93 -30.17 -1.64 -0.29
CA MET A 93 -29.40 -2.03 0.89
C MET A 93 -29.29 -0.87 1.88
N THR A 94 -29.76 -1.10 3.11
CA THR A 94 -29.51 -0.15 4.20
C THR A 94 -28.03 -0.17 4.58
N ASP A 95 -27.44 1.00 4.83
CA ASP A 95 -26.03 1.14 5.23
C ASP A 95 -25.04 0.55 4.21
N TRP A 96 -25.31 0.78 2.92
CA TRP A 96 -24.50 0.27 1.81
C TRP A 96 -23.02 0.66 1.93
N GLU A 97 -22.70 1.88 2.38
CA GLU A 97 -21.32 2.34 2.56
C GLU A 97 -20.54 1.49 3.57
N SER A 98 -21.19 1.07 4.67
CA SER A 98 -20.60 0.17 5.67
C SER A 98 -20.37 -1.23 5.09
N HIS A 99 -21.29 -1.73 4.27
CA HIS A 99 -21.10 -3.00 3.55
C HIS A 99 -19.92 -2.92 2.56
N CYS A 100 -19.74 -1.79 1.87
CA CYS A 100 -18.54 -1.55 1.06
C CYS A 100 -17.26 -1.64 1.89
N GLN A 101 -17.23 -1.08 3.12
CA GLN A 101 -16.07 -1.20 4.02
C GLN A 101 -15.83 -2.64 4.48
N VAL A 102 -16.88 -3.43 4.76
CA VAL A 102 -16.76 -4.85 5.12
C VAL A 102 -16.14 -5.66 3.97
N LEU A 103 -16.64 -5.47 2.75
CA LEU A 103 -16.10 -6.14 1.57
C LEU A 103 -14.68 -5.69 1.25
N LEU A 104 -14.39 -4.40 1.37
CA LEU A 104 -13.04 -3.87 1.22
C LEU A 104 -12.08 -4.54 2.21
N ARG A 105 -12.48 -4.67 3.48
CA ARG A 105 -11.69 -5.35 4.51
C ARG A 105 -11.43 -6.81 4.16
N ALA A 106 -12.45 -7.52 3.67
CA ALA A 106 -12.31 -8.91 3.23
C ALA A 106 -11.39 -9.05 2.01
N HIS A 107 -11.45 -8.11 1.07
CA HIS A 107 -10.63 -8.12 -0.15
C HIS A 107 -9.17 -7.73 0.12
N MET A 108 -8.95 -6.69 0.93
CA MET A 108 -7.64 -6.06 1.13
C MET A 108 -6.94 -6.49 2.42
N GLY A 109 -7.65 -7.14 3.34
CA GLY A 109 -7.19 -7.46 4.69
C GLY A 109 -7.33 -6.32 5.71
N PHE A 110 -7.67 -5.11 5.27
CA PHE A 110 -7.98 -3.95 6.11
C PHE A 110 -8.85 -2.94 5.35
N HIS A 111 -9.55 -2.07 6.07
CA HIS A 111 -10.32 -0.96 5.49
C HIS A 111 -9.82 0.40 5.97
N PHE A 112 -10.55 1.49 5.70
CA PHE A 112 -10.08 2.85 5.96
C PHE A 112 -9.81 3.13 7.44
N GLU A 113 -10.72 2.71 8.32
CA GLU A 113 -10.57 2.93 9.77
C GLU A 113 -9.36 2.17 10.32
N ASP A 114 -9.15 0.91 9.92
CA ASP A 114 -7.96 0.13 10.29
C ASP A 114 -6.66 0.88 9.91
N PHE A 115 -6.61 1.44 8.70
CA PHE A 115 -5.43 2.18 8.22
C PHE A 115 -5.18 3.44 9.04
N ILE A 116 -6.24 4.17 9.38
CA ILE A 116 -6.17 5.38 10.20
C ILE A 116 -5.69 5.05 11.63
N GLU A 117 -6.22 3.98 12.24
CA GLU A 117 -5.80 3.52 13.57
C GLU A 117 -4.32 3.16 13.61
N ILE A 118 -3.81 2.49 12.57
CA ILE A 118 -2.38 2.19 12.45
C ILE A 118 -1.56 3.48 12.44
N LEU A 119 -1.95 4.48 11.64
CA LEU A 119 -1.23 5.75 11.58
C LEU A 119 -1.29 6.53 12.90
N ILE A 120 -2.46 6.57 13.55
CA ILE A 120 -2.63 7.17 14.88
C ILE A 120 -1.72 6.49 15.90
N HIS A 121 -1.69 5.16 15.92
CA HIS A 121 -0.83 4.39 16.81
C HIS A 121 0.65 4.72 16.59
N ILE A 122 1.09 4.74 15.32
CA ILE A 122 2.47 5.08 14.97
C ILE A 122 2.79 6.53 15.37
N ALA A 123 1.90 7.48 15.12
CA ALA A 123 2.09 8.88 15.46
C ALA A 123 2.27 9.09 16.96
N ASN A 124 1.38 8.53 17.78
CA ASN A 124 1.49 8.58 19.23
C ASN A 124 2.83 7.98 19.70
N LYS A 125 3.22 6.83 19.16
CA LYS A 125 4.49 6.19 19.50
C LYS A 125 5.70 7.04 19.12
N ARG A 126 5.67 7.75 17.99
CA ARG A 126 6.77 8.61 17.54
C ARG A 126 6.85 9.90 18.34
N LEU A 127 5.72 10.54 18.63
CA LEU A 127 5.66 11.74 19.47
C LEU A 127 6.10 11.47 20.91
N GLY A 128 5.87 10.26 21.42
CA GLY A 128 6.35 9.84 22.75
C GLY A 128 7.85 9.52 22.82
N MET A 129 8.62 9.61 21.73
CA MET A 129 10.06 9.36 21.75
C MET A 129 10.84 10.61 22.19
N ASN A 130 11.89 10.43 23.00
CA ASN A 130 12.80 11.53 23.38
C ASN A 130 13.49 12.20 22.18
N ARG A 131 13.69 11.45 21.10
CA ARG A 131 14.24 11.93 19.83
C ARG A 131 13.44 11.34 18.67
N PRO A 132 12.32 11.96 18.28
CA PRO A 132 11.53 11.48 17.16
C PRO A 132 12.32 11.62 15.85
N GLN A 133 12.13 10.65 14.95
CA GLN A 133 12.68 10.72 13.60
C GLN A 133 11.90 11.75 12.79
N VAL A 134 12.57 12.82 12.36
CA VAL A 134 11.95 13.93 11.60
C VAL A 134 11.26 13.43 10.35
N PHE A 135 11.88 12.48 9.62
CA PHE A 135 11.31 11.86 8.43
C PHE A 135 9.95 11.21 8.71
N ASP A 136 9.84 10.42 9.78
CA ASP A 136 8.60 9.73 10.14
C ASP A 136 7.49 10.75 10.46
N LEU A 137 7.83 11.81 11.20
CA LEU A 137 6.88 12.87 11.55
C LEU A 137 6.38 13.63 10.32
N VAL A 138 7.26 13.95 9.37
CA VAL A 138 6.88 14.57 8.10
C VAL A 138 5.94 13.67 7.31
N ALA A 139 6.28 12.38 7.17
CA ALA A 139 5.43 11.41 6.46
C ALA A 139 4.05 11.28 7.12
N LEU A 140 3.98 11.18 8.45
CA LEU A 140 2.72 11.10 9.19
C LEU A 140 1.86 12.37 9.02
N ARG A 141 2.47 13.56 9.12
CA ARG A 141 1.77 14.83 8.90
C ARG A 141 1.14 14.88 7.51
N ASP A 142 1.89 14.50 6.49
CA ASP A 142 1.43 14.58 5.11
C ASP A 142 0.32 13.55 4.85
N MET A 143 0.45 12.33 5.40
CA MET A 143 -0.64 11.34 5.40
C MET A 143 -1.89 11.85 6.10
N PHE A 144 -1.79 12.41 7.31
CA PHE A 144 -2.94 12.92 8.04
C PHE A 144 -3.64 14.09 7.34
N ARG A 145 -2.89 14.96 6.66
CA ARG A 145 -3.46 16.02 5.81
C ARG A 145 -4.26 15.46 4.65
N GLN A 146 -3.79 14.38 4.01
CA GLN A 146 -4.57 13.71 2.98
C GLN A 146 -5.85 13.08 3.54
N ILE A 147 -5.78 12.47 4.73
CA ILE A 147 -6.91 11.80 5.38
C ILE A 147 -7.96 12.80 5.88
N ALA A 148 -7.55 13.98 6.36
CA ALA A 148 -8.48 15.00 6.86
C ALA A 148 -9.50 15.49 5.82
N ASN A 149 -9.25 15.23 4.53
CA ASN A 149 -10.19 15.50 3.44
C ASN A 149 -11.26 14.40 3.28
N VAL A 150 -11.15 13.30 4.02
CA VAL A 150 -12.12 12.19 4.05
C VAL A 150 -12.93 12.27 5.33
N ASN A 151 -14.22 11.96 5.25
CA ASN A 151 -15.08 11.90 6.42
C ASN A 151 -14.66 10.70 7.28
N SER A 152 -14.06 10.97 8.45
CA SER A 152 -13.64 9.94 9.39
C SER A 152 -14.11 10.30 10.80
N SER A 153 -14.55 9.28 11.53
CA SER A 153 -14.87 9.38 12.95
C SER A 153 -13.70 9.91 13.81
N ARG A 154 -12.47 9.82 13.29
CA ARG A 154 -11.23 10.22 13.98
C ARG A 154 -10.75 11.63 13.63
N ARG A 155 -11.53 12.43 12.91
CA ARG A 155 -11.12 13.76 12.42
C ARG A 155 -10.50 14.65 13.50
N THR A 156 -11.14 14.78 14.66
CA THR A 156 -10.63 15.61 15.78
C THR A 156 -9.29 15.10 16.33
N THR A 157 -9.12 13.78 16.41
CA THR A 157 -7.85 13.15 16.83
C THR A 157 -6.76 13.44 15.80
N ILE A 158 -7.06 13.28 14.52
CA ILE A 158 -6.14 13.56 13.42
C ILE A 158 -5.70 15.03 13.43
N GLU A 159 -6.64 15.97 13.57
CA GLU A 159 -6.34 17.40 13.64
C GLU A 159 -5.45 17.76 14.84
N THR A 160 -5.67 17.11 15.98
CA THR A 160 -4.81 17.27 17.17
C THR A 160 -3.40 16.75 16.90
N LEU A 161 -3.26 15.54 16.35
CA LEU A 161 -1.97 14.95 16.01
C LEU A 161 -1.20 15.80 14.99
N VAL A 162 -1.87 16.35 13.97
CA VAL A 162 -1.23 17.24 13.00
C VAL A 162 -0.67 18.49 13.69
N LYS A 163 -1.39 19.09 14.65
CA LYS A 163 -0.89 20.24 15.42
C LYS A 163 0.33 19.87 16.26
N GLU A 164 0.29 18.74 16.96
CA GLU A 164 1.40 18.25 17.78
C GLU A 164 2.64 17.94 16.93
N ILE A 165 2.47 17.27 15.80
CA ILE A 165 3.55 16.98 14.87
C ILE A 165 4.19 18.27 14.36
N ASN A 166 3.39 19.27 13.94
CA ASN A 166 3.92 20.55 13.47
C ASN A 166 4.70 21.28 14.57
N LYS A 167 4.20 21.28 15.81
CA LYS A 167 4.90 21.85 16.96
C LYS A 167 6.24 21.15 17.19
N THR A 168 6.26 19.82 17.16
CA THR A 168 7.49 19.04 17.32
C THR A 168 8.50 19.35 16.21
N LEU A 169 8.06 19.40 14.96
CA LEU A 169 8.92 19.67 13.80
C LEU A 169 9.59 21.05 13.86
N GLN A 170 8.95 22.07 14.43
CA GLN A 170 9.53 23.42 14.61
C GLN A 170 10.81 23.44 15.48
N TYR A 171 11.04 22.41 16.28
CA TYR A 171 12.27 22.29 17.08
C TYR A 171 13.44 21.65 16.30
N TYR A 172 13.16 21.06 15.13
CA TYR A 172 14.14 20.30 14.34
C TYR A 172 14.40 20.86 12.94
N ILE A 173 13.51 21.71 12.42
CA ILE A 173 13.57 22.37 11.09
C ILE A 173 13.36 23.86 11.30
#